data_AF-A0A9P1ENA0-F1
#
_entry.id   AF-A0A9P1ENA0-F1
#
_cell.length_a   1.000
_cell.length_b   1.000
_cell.length_c   1.000
_cell.angle_alpha   90.00
_cell.angle_beta   90.00
_cell.angle_gamma   90.00
#
_symmetry.space_group_name_H-M   'P 1'
#
loop_
_entity.id
_entity.type
_entity.pdbx_description
1 polymer ?
#
loop_
_entity_poly.entity_id
_entity_poly.type
_entity_poly.pdbx_seq_one_letter_code
_entity_poly.pdbx_strand_id
1 'polypeptide(L)'
;MAANIINVSPLTTLNDKPQLHEVTRRSANYHPSIWGDFFLSYSSEQMDGDTIALKEEHQQLKEKVRNMLVEDPHISSEKLDLINNIQRLGVNYHFKEEIEAIMQHIFEVYDDLNDKDIKENDLYAVSIRFRLLRQEGYGVSSGCFAKFLESDGKLKESLINNADAILSLYEASHLRVHGEKILDEMLIFTTSHLQTMQLCGPNPTSRSLLLSEALKQPICKRLARIDARIFLSIYQLDESHDTTLLKFAKLDFNLLQKQHQKELGSLT
;
A
#
# COMPACT_ATOMS: atom_id res chain seq x y z
N MET A 1 62.66 62.38 56.19
CA MET A 1 63.31 61.78 55.01
C MET A 1 62.36 60.71 54.48
N ALA A 2 61.81 60.91 53.28
CA ALA A 2 60.86 60.02 52.63
C ALA A 2 61.41 59.60 51.27
N ALA A 3 61.22 58.32 50.93
CA ALA A 3 61.70 57.67 49.71
C ALA A 3 60.62 57.70 48.62
N ASN A 4 61.04 57.84 47.36
CA ASN A 4 60.21 57.69 46.16
C ASN A 4 60.57 56.38 45.44
N ILE A 5 59.55 55.65 45.02
CA ILE A 5 59.63 54.37 44.32
C ILE A 5 59.39 54.62 42.82
N ILE A 6 60.27 54.10 41.96
CA ILE A 6 60.10 54.06 40.51
C ILE A 6 59.67 52.64 40.13
N ASN A 7 58.56 52.54 39.38
CA ASN A 7 57.99 51.30 38.89
C ASN A 7 58.55 50.98 37.49
N VAL A 8 59.06 49.76 37.28
CA VAL A 8 59.69 49.30 36.03
C VAL A 8 58.79 48.23 35.41
N SER A 9 58.43 48.41 34.13
CA SER A 9 57.61 47.47 33.36
C SER A 9 58.43 46.24 32.91
N PRO A 10 57.87 45.01 32.91
CA PRO A 10 58.55 43.85 32.34
C PRO A 10 58.25 43.64 30.85
N LEU A 11 59.27 43.17 30.14
CA LEU A 11 59.29 42.72 28.76
C LEU A 11 58.61 41.36 28.52
N THR A 12 58.17 41.21 27.28
CA THR A 12 57.58 40.08 26.54
C THR A 12 58.39 38.78 26.59
N THR A 13 57.70 37.63 26.63
CA THR A 13 58.25 36.31 26.24
C THR A 13 57.40 35.67 25.14
N LEU A 14 58.08 35.11 24.13
CA LEU A 14 57.53 34.39 22.98
C LEU A 14 56.74 33.14 23.40
N ASN A 15 55.67 32.84 22.66
CA ASN A 15 54.93 31.59 22.78
C ASN A 15 54.73 31.00 21.36
N ASP A 16 55.68 30.19 20.90
CA ASP A 16 55.58 29.41 19.68
C ASP A 16 54.55 28.28 19.87
N LYS A 17 53.38 28.40 19.23
CA LYS A 17 52.41 27.29 19.10
C LYS A 17 52.65 26.54 17.79
N PRO A 18 52.54 25.20 17.76
CA PRO A 18 52.65 24.44 16.52
C PRO A 18 51.51 24.85 15.57
N GLN A 19 51.86 25.22 14.33
CA GLN A 19 50.88 25.50 13.29
C GLN A 19 50.14 24.20 12.93
N LEU A 20 48.95 24.02 13.50
CA LEU A 20 47.96 23.10 12.97
C LEU A 20 47.50 23.67 11.63
N HIS A 21 47.87 22.99 10.54
CA HIS A 21 47.21 23.22 9.25
C HIS A 21 45.72 22.95 9.44
N GLU A 22 44.94 24.02 9.47
CA GLU A 22 43.48 23.97 9.55
C GLU A 22 42.96 23.38 8.25
N VAL A 23 42.69 22.07 8.25
CA VAL A 23 42.10 21.38 7.10
C VAL A 23 40.67 21.90 6.94
N THR A 24 40.47 22.86 6.04
CA THR A 24 39.14 23.41 5.73
C THR A 24 38.34 22.37 4.94
N ARG A 25 37.59 21.52 5.65
CA ARG A 25 36.74 20.49 5.03
C ARG A 25 35.50 21.16 4.43
N ARG A 26 35.16 20.83 3.17
CA ARG A 26 33.91 21.30 2.55
C ARG A 26 32.70 20.68 3.25
N SER A 27 31.68 21.49 3.54
CA SER A 27 30.39 21.07 4.09
C SER A 27 29.34 21.00 2.98
N ALA A 28 28.45 20.00 3.04
CA ALA A 28 27.34 19.85 2.11
C ALA A 28 26.06 20.61 2.54
N ASN A 29 26.07 21.27 3.71
CA ASN A 29 24.95 22.04 4.25
C ASN A 29 23.62 21.24 4.34
N TYR A 30 23.69 19.98 4.80
CA TYR A 30 22.50 19.17 5.02
C TYR A 30 21.60 19.78 6.10
N HIS A 31 20.29 19.72 5.88
CA HIS A 31 19.29 20.14 6.87
C HIS A 31 19.26 19.14 8.04
N PRO A 32 19.02 19.58 9.29
CA PRO A 32 18.79 18.69 10.42
C PRO A 32 17.58 17.75 10.21
N SER A 33 17.47 16.71 11.04
CA SER A 33 16.32 15.81 11.03
C SER A 33 15.02 16.58 11.26
N ILE A 34 13.99 16.28 10.47
CA ILE A 34 12.64 16.85 10.65
C ILE A 34 11.96 16.37 11.94
N TRP A 35 12.44 15.28 12.54
CA TRP A 35 11.84 14.64 13.71
C TRP A 35 12.53 15.02 15.02
N GLY A 36 13.78 15.49 14.99
CA GLY A 36 14.57 15.71 16.20
C GLY A 36 14.49 14.51 17.16
N ASP A 37 14.13 14.80 18.41
CA ASP A 37 14.03 13.83 19.51
C ASP A 37 12.60 13.29 19.72
N PHE A 38 11.69 13.53 18.77
CA PHE A 38 10.26 13.24 18.91
C PHE A 38 9.96 11.79 19.35
N PHE A 39 10.77 10.82 18.90
CA PHE A 39 10.51 9.41 19.18
C PHE A 39 11.07 8.92 20.53
N LEU A 40 11.94 9.69 21.19
CA LEU A 40 12.59 9.28 22.45
C LEU A 40 11.60 9.03 23.60
N SER A 41 10.43 9.66 23.58
CA SER A 41 9.40 9.46 24.61
C SER A 41 8.78 8.06 24.57
N TYR A 42 8.77 7.41 23.40
CA TYR A 42 8.10 6.12 23.19
C TYR A 42 8.93 4.92 23.68
N SER A 43 10.24 5.09 23.89
CA SER A 43 11.14 4.00 24.32
C SER A 43 10.81 3.51 25.73
N SER A 44 10.24 4.37 26.56
CA SER A 44 9.86 4.08 27.96
C SER A 44 8.39 3.73 28.16
N GLU A 45 7.56 3.72 27.11
CA GLU A 45 6.12 3.43 27.26
C GLU A 45 5.89 1.94 27.63
N GLN A 46 5.27 1.73 28.80
CA GLN A 46 4.74 0.44 29.20
C GLN A 46 3.33 0.23 28.62
N MET A 47 2.91 -1.03 28.45
CA MET A 47 1.54 -1.33 28.05
C MET A 47 0.57 -0.89 29.14
N ASP A 48 -0.32 0.03 28.81
CA ASP A 48 -1.43 0.44 29.66
C ASP A 48 -2.65 -0.49 29.50
N GLY A 49 -3.62 -0.34 30.41
CA GLY A 49 -4.86 -1.12 30.38
C GLY A 49 -5.68 -0.93 29.10
N ASP A 50 -5.65 0.27 28.52
CA ASP A 50 -6.33 0.59 27.27
C ASP A 50 -5.74 -0.21 26.09
N THR A 51 -4.42 -0.39 26.06
CA THR A 51 -3.76 -1.19 25.02
C THR A 51 -4.10 -2.69 25.14
N ILE A 52 -4.36 -3.19 26.35
CA ILE A 52 -4.81 -4.58 26.56
C ILE A 52 -6.22 -4.76 25.99
N ALA A 53 -7.16 -3.87 26.34
CA ALA A 53 -8.52 -3.91 25.83
C ALA A 53 -8.57 -3.81 24.29
N LEU A 54 -7.75 -2.95 23.70
CA LEU A 54 -7.62 -2.83 22.24
C LEU A 54 -7.11 -4.11 21.57
N LYS A 55 -6.21 -4.86 22.21
CA LYS A 55 -5.73 -6.15 21.69
C LYS A 55 -6.80 -7.24 21.76
N GLU A 56 -7.61 -7.25 22.81
CA GLU A 56 -8.74 -8.18 22.92
C GLU A 56 -9.78 -7.91 21.83
N GLU A 57 -10.13 -6.63 21.61
CA GLU A 57 -11.01 -6.23 20.52
C GLU A 57 -10.42 -6.58 19.14
N HIS A 58 -9.12 -6.37 18.94
CA HIS A 58 -8.41 -6.76 17.72
C HIS A 58 -8.54 -8.26 17.45
N GLN A 59 -8.33 -9.10 18.46
CA GLN A 59 -8.46 -10.54 18.32
C GLN A 59 -9.89 -10.96 17.98
N GLN A 60 -10.91 -10.36 18.61
CA GLN A 60 -12.31 -10.64 18.30
C GLN A 60 -12.66 -10.26 16.85
N LEU A 61 -12.20 -9.10 16.39
CA LEU A 61 -12.42 -8.66 15.01
C LEU A 61 -11.65 -9.54 14.01
N LYS A 62 -10.44 -9.97 14.36
CA LYS A 62 -9.66 -10.92 13.55
C LYS A 62 -10.44 -12.21 13.31
N GLU A 63 -10.99 -12.82 14.36
CA GLU A 63 -11.79 -14.05 14.20
C GLU A 63 -13.06 -13.83 13.38
N LYS A 64 -13.71 -12.67 13.49
CA LYS A 64 -14.86 -12.34 12.63
C LYS A 64 -14.48 -12.25 11.15
N VAL A 65 -13.39 -11.55 10.83
CA VAL A 65 -12.89 -11.46 9.44
C VAL A 65 -12.43 -12.82 8.93
N ARG A 66 -11.82 -13.65 9.79
CA ARG A 66 -11.48 -15.04 9.47
C ARG A 66 -12.72 -15.84 9.09
N ASN A 67 -13.79 -15.76 9.88
CA ASN A 67 -15.05 -16.45 9.59
C ASN A 67 -15.63 -16.03 8.25
N MET A 68 -15.61 -14.74 7.91
CA MET A 68 -16.04 -14.24 6.60
C MET A 68 -15.28 -14.87 5.42
N LEU A 69 -14.02 -15.31 5.61
CA LEU A 69 -13.24 -16.00 4.59
C LEU A 69 -13.58 -17.49 4.45
N VAL A 70 -13.93 -18.16 5.57
CA VAL A 70 -14.03 -19.63 5.64
C VAL A 70 -15.46 -20.17 5.65
N GLU A 71 -16.47 -19.35 5.98
CA GLU A 71 -17.86 -19.80 6.10
C GLU A 71 -18.45 -20.29 4.77
N ASP A 72 -18.24 -19.55 3.68
CA ASP A 72 -18.71 -19.95 2.34
C ASP A 72 -17.53 -20.47 1.50
N PRO A 73 -17.49 -21.76 1.11
CA PRO A 73 -16.45 -22.27 0.24
C PRO A 73 -16.55 -21.76 -1.20
N HIS A 74 -17.72 -21.24 -1.62
CA HIS A 74 -17.94 -20.77 -2.98
C HIS A 74 -17.10 -19.51 -3.30
N ILE A 75 -16.54 -19.45 -4.52
CA ILE A 75 -15.78 -18.31 -5.01
C ILE A 75 -16.75 -17.30 -5.64
N SER A 76 -17.44 -16.54 -4.80
CA SER A 76 -18.31 -15.45 -5.25
C SER A 76 -17.53 -14.15 -5.53
N SER A 77 -18.18 -13.17 -6.18
CA SER A 77 -17.59 -11.85 -6.38
C SER A 77 -17.29 -11.16 -5.06
N GLU A 78 -18.19 -11.27 -4.09
CA GLU A 78 -18.05 -10.69 -2.75
C GLU A 78 -16.83 -11.28 -2.02
N LYS A 79 -16.57 -12.59 -2.19
CA LYS A 79 -15.39 -13.23 -1.62
C LYS A 79 -14.09 -12.73 -2.25
N LEU A 80 -14.08 -12.51 -3.56
CA LEU A 80 -12.94 -11.90 -4.26
C LEU A 80 -12.71 -10.46 -3.80
N ASP A 81 -13.78 -9.68 -3.62
CA ASP A 81 -13.72 -8.31 -3.11
C ASP A 81 -13.21 -8.28 -1.67
N LEU A 82 -13.64 -9.22 -0.82
CA LEU A 82 -13.14 -9.36 0.54
C LEU A 82 -11.63 -9.59 0.57
N ILE A 83 -11.12 -10.55 -0.21
CA ILE A 83 -9.69 -10.85 -0.29
C ILE A 83 -8.91 -9.65 -0.82
N ASN A 84 -9.40 -9.03 -1.89
CA ASN A 84 -8.82 -7.82 -2.45
C ASN A 84 -8.74 -6.70 -1.40
N ASN A 85 -9.82 -6.45 -0.66
CA ASN A 85 -9.87 -5.42 0.37
C ASN A 85 -8.92 -5.75 1.53
N ILE A 86 -8.84 -7.00 1.97
CA ILE A 86 -7.89 -7.45 3.02
C ILE A 86 -6.43 -7.19 2.60
N GLN A 87 -6.07 -7.51 1.36
CA GLN A 87 -4.72 -7.24 0.83
C GLN A 87 -4.44 -5.73 0.74
N ARG A 88 -5.39 -4.96 0.20
CA ARG A 88 -5.22 -3.50 0.02
C ARG A 88 -5.24 -2.72 1.35
N LEU A 89 -5.94 -3.21 2.36
CA LEU A 89 -5.90 -2.67 3.73
C LEU A 89 -4.63 -3.07 4.48
N GLY A 90 -3.79 -3.93 3.88
CA GLY A 90 -2.50 -4.33 4.43
C GLY A 90 -2.60 -5.20 5.68
N VAL A 91 -3.70 -5.98 5.81
CA VAL A 91 -3.95 -6.88 6.95
C VAL A 91 -3.94 -8.37 6.55
N ASN A 92 -3.63 -8.68 5.30
CA ASN A 92 -3.52 -10.04 4.77
C ASN A 92 -2.54 -10.93 5.55
N TYR A 93 -1.52 -10.35 6.18
CA TYR A 93 -0.55 -11.11 6.97
C TYR A 93 -1.15 -11.82 8.20
N HIS A 94 -2.37 -11.48 8.60
CA HIS A 94 -3.13 -12.18 9.65
C HIS A 94 -3.88 -13.42 9.18
N PHE A 95 -4.07 -13.56 7.85
CA PHE A 95 -4.95 -14.54 7.22
C PHE A 95 -4.22 -15.31 6.10
N LYS A 96 -2.91 -15.55 6.26
CA LYS A 96 -2.09 -16.12 5.19
C LYS A 96 -2.58 -17.50 4.81
N GLU A 97 -2.83 -18.35 5.80
CA GLU A 97 -3.27 -19.71 5.59
C GLU A 97 -4.64 -19.77 4.88
N GLU A 98 -5.59 -18.91 5.27
CA GLU A 98 -6.90 -18.83 4.62
C GLU A 98 -6.79 -18.34 3.18
N ILE A 99 -6.02 -17.27 2.96
CA ILE A 99 -5.87 -16.68 1.63
C ILE A 99 -5.15 -17.66 0.70
N GLU A 100 -4.07 -18.31 1.16
CA GLU A 100 -3.34 -19.32 0.38
C GLU A 100 -4.27 -20.49 0.00
N ALA A 101 -5.07 -21.01 0.92
CA ALA A 101 -6.03 -22.07 0.65
C ALA A 101 -7.09 -21.63 -0.38
N ILE A 102 -7.60 -20.40 -0.28
CA ILE A 102 -8.58 -19.87 -1.24
C ILE A 102 -7.93 -19.63 -2.60
N MET A 103 -6.73 -19.06 -2.67
CA MET A 103 -6.02 -18.84 -3.93
C MET A 103 -5.72 -20.16 -4.65
N GLN A 104 -5.31 -21.18 -3.89
CA GLN A 104 -5.10 -22.53 -4.41
C GLN A 104 -6.38 -23.09 -5.01
N HIS A 105 -7.51 -22.97 -4.30
CA HIS A 105 -8.80 -23.42 -4.82
C HIS A 105 -9.20 -22.65 -6.10
N ILE A 106 -9.08 -21.33 -6.10
CA ILE A 106 -9.37 -20.50 -7.29
C ILE A 106 -8.50 -20.92 -8.48
N PHE A 107 -7.23 -21.24 -8.24
CA PHE A 107 -6.32 -21.70 -9.28
C PHE A 107 -6.74 -23.06 -9.85
N GLU A 108 -7.14 -24.00 -9.01
CA GLU A 108 -7.59 -25.34 -9.43
C GLU A 108 -8.83 -25.29 -10.32
N VAL A 109 -9.77 -24.39 -10.02
CA VAL A 109 -10.99 -24.20 -10.82
C VAL A 109 -10.88 -23.02 -11.80
N TYR A 110 -9.68 -22.50 -12.06
CA TYR A 110 -9.48 -21.24 -12.79
C TYR A 110 -10.05 -21.27 -14.21
N ASP A 111 -9.84 -22.36 -14.94
CA ASP A 111 -10.31 -22.48 -16.32
C ASP A 111 -11.84 -22.56 -16.36
N ASP A 112 -12.45 -23.36 -15.47
CA ASP A 112 -13.91 -23.45 -15.32
C ASP A 112 -14.51 -22.09 -14.97
N LEU A 113 -13.92 -21.40 -13.99
CA LEU A 113 -14.29 -20.06 -13.56
C LEU A 113 -14.19 -19.01 -14.67
N ASN A 114 -13.31 -19.24 -15.66
CA ASN A 114 -13.07 -18.34 -16.78
C ASN A 114 -13.72 -18.80 -18.09
N ASP A 115 -14.58 -19.83 -18.05
CA ASP A 115 -15.35 -20.28 -19.20
C ASP A 115 -16.24 -19.15 -19.76
N LYS A 116 -16.28 -19.04 -21.09
CA LYS A 116 -16.99 -18.00 -21.84
C LYS A 116 -18.51 -18.06 -21.62
N ASP A 117 -19.05 -19.21 -21.22
CA ASP A 117 -20.49 -19.42 -21.07
C ASP A 117 -21.04 -19.02 -19.68
N ILE A 118 -20.17 -18.64 -18.75
CA ILE A 118 -20.57 -18.23 -17.38
C ILE A 118 -20.92 -16.73 -17.35
N LYS A 119 -22.16 -16.39 -16.99
CA LYS A 119 -22.61 -14.98 -16.92
C LYS A 119 -21.92 -14.14 -15.84
N GLU A 120 -21.52 -14.77 -14.74
CA GLU A 120 -20.79 -14.13 -13.62
C GLU A 120 -19.32 -13.83 -13.96
N ASN A 121 -18.86 -14.27 -15.13
CA ASN A 121 -17.50 -14.14 -15.58
C ASN A 121 -17.28 -12.83 -16.35
N ASP A 122 -17.67 -11.71 -15.73
CA ASP A 122 -17.53 -10.38 -16.30
C ASP A 122 -16.08 -9.89 -16.29
N LEU A 123 -15.82 -8.76 -16.93
CA LEU A 123 -14.46 -8.22 -17.04
C LEU A 123 -13.86 -7.91 -15.67
N TYR A 124 -14.68 -7.48 -14.71
CA TYR A 124 -14.25 -7.16 -13.36
C TYR A 124 -13.75 -8.42 -12.64
N ALA A 125 -14.57 -9.47 -12.58
CA ALA A 125 -14.26 -10.71 -11.90
C ALA A 125 -13.04 -11.43 -12.52
N VAL A 126 -12.90 -11.45 -13.85
CA VAL A 126 -11.69 -11.99 -14.52
C VAL A 126 -10.45 -11.19 -14.13
N SER A 127 -10.54 -9.87 -14.17
CA SER A 127 -9.40 -8.99 -13.87
C SER A 127 -8.92 -9.14 -12.43
N ILE A 128 -9.85 -9.20 -11.47
CA ILE A 128 -9.52 -9.40 -10.05
C ILE A 128 -8.89 -10.78 -9.83
N ARG A 129 -9.51 -11.87 -10.31
CA ARG A 129 -8.96 -13.24 -10.16
C ARG A 129 -7.57 -13.35 -10.76
N PHE A 130 -7.40 -12.87 -11.99
CA PHE A 130 -6.11 -12.88 -12.67
C PHE A 130 -5.05 -12.10 -11.86
N ARG A 131 -5.40 -10.90 -11.38
CA ARG A 131 -4.49 -10.05 -10.62
C ARG A 131 -4.09 -10.71 -9.30
N LEU A 132 -5.06 -11.17 -8.50
CA LEU A 132 -4.80 -11.80 -7.20
C LEU A 132 -3.89 -13.03 -7.36
N LEU A 133 -4.21 -13.93 -8.30
CA LEU A 133 -3.40 -15.13 -8.55
C LEU A 133 -1.95 -14.79 -8.94
N ARG A 134 -1.76 -13.84 -9.86
CA ARG A 134 -0.39 -13.45 -10.27
C ARG A 134 0.39 -12.75 -9.17
N GLN A 135 -0.27 -11.98 -8.31
CA GLN A 135 0.39 -11.35 -7.16
C GLN A 135 0.95 -12.39 -6.18
N GLU A 136 0.28 -13.53 -6.04
CA GLU A 136 0.71 -14.67 -5.22
C GLU A 136 1.63 -15.65 -5.98
N GLY A 137 2.02 -15.33 -7.21
CA GLY A 137 2.99 -16.10 -8.00
C GLY A 137 2.40 -17.25 -8.84
N TYR A 138 1.07 -17.37 -8.94
CA TYR A 138 0.44 -18.37 -9.80
C TYR A 138 0.58 -18.00 -11.28
N GLY A 139 0.99 -18.99 -12.08
CA GLY A 139 1.19 -18.86 -13.53
C GLY A 139 -0.11 -18.96 -14.31
N VAL A 140 -0.96 -17.94 -14.28
CA VAL A 140 -2.19 -17.88 -15.09
C VAL A 140 -1.98 -17.18 -16.43
N SER A 141 -2.58 -17.71 -17.49
CA SER A 141 -2.46 -17.19 -18.86
C SER A 141 -3.29 -15.92 -19.08
N SER A 142 -2.74 -14.92 -19.80
CA SER A 142 -3.51 -13.76 -20.25
C SER A 142 -4.59 -14.10 -21.30
N GLY A 143 -4.65 -15.35 -21.76
CA GLY A 143 -5.66 -15.83 -22.72
C GLY A 143 -7.09 -15.77 -22.19
N CYS A 144 -7.29 -15.74 -20.87
CA CYS A 144 -8.61 -15.59 -20.25
C CYS A 144 -9.33 -14.30 -20.69
N PHE A 145 -8.57 -13.28 -21.10
CA PHE A 145 -9.11 -12.03 -21.58
C PHE A 145 -9.53 -12.02 -23.06
N ALA A 146 -9.17 -13.05 -23.84
CA ALA A 146 -9.45 -13.08 -25.28
C ALA A 146 -10.94 -12.96 -25.62
N LYS A 147 -11.84 -13.40 -24.72
CA LYS A 147 -13.29 -13.28 -24.88
C LYS A 147 -13.81 -11.84 -24.81
N PHE A 148 -13.02 -10.91 -24.26
CA PHE A 148 -13.35 -9.48 -24.18
C PHE A 148 -12.80 -8.66 -25.34
N LEU A 149 -12.11 -9.32 -26.28
CA LEU A 149 -11.59 -8.69 -27.47
C LEU A 149 -12.57 -8.83 -28.65
N GLU A 150 -12.54 -7.83 -29.51
CA GLU A 150 -13.14 -7.83 -30.84
C GLU A 150 -12.23 -8.56 -31.84
N SER A 151 -12.73 -8.79 -33.05
CA SER A 151 -11.97 -9.46 -34.12
C SER A 151 -10.69 -8.73 -34.55
N ASP A 152 -10.61 -7.42 -34.31
CA ASP A 152 -9.43 -6.58 -34.58
C ASP A 152 -8.43 -6.55 -33.40
N GLY A 153 -8.70 -7.30 -32.33
CA GLY A 153 -7.88 -7.38 -31.12
C GLY A 153 -8.19 -6.33 -30.05
N LYS A 154 -9.08 -5.36 -30.32
CA LYS A 154 -9.40 -4.31 -29.33
C LYS A 154 -10.42 -4.76 -28.30
N LEU A 155 -10.44 -4.12 -27.13
CA LEU A 155 -11.46 -4.38 -26.12
C LEU A 155 -12.86 -3.98 -26.66
N LYS A 156 -13.86 -4.84 -26.43
CA LYS A 156 -15.26 -4.59 -26.80
C LYS A 156 -15.76 -3.27 -26.22
N GLU A 157 -16.35 -2.41 -27.07
CA GLU A 157 -16.83 -1.09 -26.66
C GLU A 157 -17.92 -1.14 -25.58
N SER A 158 -18.68 -2.23 -25.53
CA SER A 158 -19.71 -2.45 -24.49
C SER A 158 -19.15 -2.51 -23.07
N LEU A 159 -17.84 -2.79 -22.90
CA LEU A 159 -17.18 -2.93 -21.60
C LEU A 159 -16.68 -1.59 -21.04
N ILE A 160 -16.71 -0.54 -21.86
CA ILE A 160 -16.10 0.77 -21.57
C ILE A 160 -16.81 1.52 -20.45
N ASN A 161 -18.12 1.34 -20.31
CA ASN A 161 -18.92 2.12 -19.36
C ASN A 161 -18.78 1.66 -17.90
N ASN A 162 -18.12 0.52 -17.63
CA ASN A 162 -17.91 0.03 -16.27
C ASN A 162 -16.53 0.46 -15.75
N ALA A 163 -16.49 1.59 -15.04
CA ALA A 163 -15.27 2.17 -14.48
C ALA A 163 -14.51 1.20 -13.56
N ASP A 164 -15.24 0.43 -12.74
CA ASP A 164 -14.63 -0.50 -11.78
C ASP A 164 -13.98 -1.69 -12.52
N ALA A 165 -14.61 -2.19 -13.58
CA ALA A 165 -14.01 -3.21 -14.46
C ALA A 165 -12.77 -2.70 -15.20
N ILE A 166 -12.81 -1.49 -15.74
CA ILE A 166 -11.67 -0.87 -16.44
C ILE A 166 -10.51 -0.63 -15.47
N LEU A 167 -10.79 -0.17 -14.26
CA LEU A 167 -9.78 0.02 -13.22
C LEU A 167 -9.14 -1.31 -12.81
N SER A 168 -9.94 -2.35 -12.59
CA SER A 168 -9.44 -3.69 -12.28
C SER A 168 -8.59 -4.26 -13.41
N LEU A 169 -8.99 -4.07 -14.67
CA LEU A 169 -8.22 -4.49 -15.84
C LEU A 169 -6.89 -3.72 -15.95
N TYR A 170 -6.91 -2.41 -15.70
CA TYR A 170 -5.71 -1.58 -15.66
C TYR A 170 -4.71 -2.14 -14.64
N GLU A 171 -5.14 -2.40 -13.41
CA GLU A 171 -4.27 -2.94 -12.36
C GLU A 171 -3.75 -4.35 -12.72
N ALA A 172 -4.60 -5.20 -13.32
CA ALA A 172 -4.20 -6.52 -13.81
C ALA A 172 -3.15 -6.45 -14.93
N SER A 173 -3.29 -5.52 -15.88
CA SER A 173 -2.37 -5.36 -17.02
C SER A 173 -0.95 -4.93 -16.62
N HIS A 174 -0.77 -4.35 -15.44
CA HIS A 174 0.56 -4.06 -14.89
C HIS A 174 1.31 -5.30 -14.39
N LEU A 175 0.66 -6.46 -14.30
CA LEU A 175 1.29 -7.76 -13.99
C LEU A 175 1.68 -8.55 -15.25
N ARG A 176 1.69 -7.91 -16.40
CA ARG A 176 2.13 -8.54 -17.65
C ARG A 176 3.61 -8.93 -17.62
N VAL A 177 3.93 -10.01 -18.32
CA VAL A 177 5.31 -10.44 -18.59
C VAL A 177 5.64 -10.28 -20.08
N HIS A 178 6.92 -10.46 -20.43
CA HIS A 178 7.37 -10.30 -21.80
C HIS A 178 6.63 -11.28 -22.74
N GLY A 179 6.12 -10.74 -23.85
CA GLY A 179 5.41 -11.51 -24.89
C GLY A 179 3.88 -11.48 -24.78
N GLU A 180 3.32 -10.92 -23.71
CA GLU A 180 1.86 -10.85 -23.49
C GLU A 180 1.20 -9.65 -24.17
N LYS A 181 1.12 -9.70 -25.50
CA LYS A 181 0.57 -8.62 -26.33
C LYS A 181 -0.85 -8.19 -25.91
N ILE A 182 -1.69 -9.14 -25.50
CA ILE A 182 -3.05 -8.87 -25.01
C ILE A 182 -3.02 -7.86 -23.84
N LEU A 183 -2.11 -8.05 -22.89
CA LEU A 183 -2.02 -7.16 -21.73
C LEU A 183 -1.32 -5.84 -22.07
N ASP A 184 -0.40 -5.82 -23.02
CA ASP A 184 0.18 -4.57 -23.54
C ASP A 184 -0.92 -3.68 -24.17
N GLU A 185 -1.78 -4.25 -25.00
CA GLU A 185 -2.91 -3.54 -25.61
C GLU A 185 -3.93 -3.09 -24.57
N MET A 186 -4.26 -3.95 -23.61
CA MET A 186 -5.17 -3.62 -22.50
C MET A 186 -4.64 -2.49 -21.63
N LEU A 187 -3.34 -2.46 -21.34
CA LEU A 187 -2.76 -1.37 -20.58
C LEU A 187 -2.91 -0.04 -21.32
N ILE A 188 -2.59 0.00 -22.62
CA ILE A 188 -2.73 1.22 -23.45
C ILE A 188 -4.18 1.70 -23.45
N PHE A 189 -5.11 0.77 -23.67
CA PHE A 189 -6.54 1.05 -23.73
C PHE A 189 -7.08 1.60 -22.40
N THR A 190 -6.86 0.86 -21.31
CA THR A 190 -7.38 1.23 -19.99
C THR A 190 -6.76 2.52 -19.47
N THR A 191 -5.46 2.76 -19.74
CA THR A 191 -4.80 4.03 -19.37
C THR A 191 -5.49 5.22 -20.02
N SER A 192 -5.73 5.15 -21.34
CA SER A 192 -6.38 6.23 -22.09
C SER A 192 -7.81 6.49 -21.59
N HIS A 193 -8.53 5.42 -21.27
CA HIS A 193 -9.91 5.50 -20.81
C HIS A 193 -10.01 6.08 -19.39
N LEU A 194 -9.17 5.61 -18.45
CA LEU A 194 -9.13 6.12 -17.09
C LEU A 194 -8.72 7.60 -17.05
N GLN A 195 -7.77 8.03 -17.88
CA GLN A 195 -7.42 9.44 -18.01
C GLN A 195 -8.60 10.29 -18.48
N THR A 196 -9.39 9.79 -19.43
CA THR A 196 -10.61 10.46 -19.89
C THR A 196 -11.66 10.55 -18.78
N MET A 197 -11.87 9.47 -18.02
CA MET A 197 -12.77 9.46 -16.86
C MET A 197 -12.33 10.45 -15.77
N GLN A 198 -11.02 10.61 -15.54
CA GLN A 198 -10.48 11.56 -14.57
C GLN A 198 -10.82 13.01 -14.91
N LEU A 199 -10.82 13.36 -16.20
CA LEU A 199 -11.11 14.72 -16.68
C LEU A 199 -12.60 15.07 -16.62
N CYS A 200 -13.47 14.06 -16.70
CA CYS A 200 -14.92 14.23 -16.77
C CYS A 200 -15.65 14.04 -15.42
N GLY A 201 -14.93 13.67 -14.35
CA GLY A 201 -15.51 13.31 -13.07
C GLY A 201 -15.97 14.51 -12.23
N PRO A 202 -17.14 14.45 -11.53
CA PRO A 202 -17.54 15.44 -10.54
C PRO A 202 -16.72 15.29 -9.24
N ASN A 203 -17.14 15.97 -8.16
CA ASN A 203 -16.57 15.97 -6.79
C ASN A 203 -15.89 14.65 -6.33
N PRO A 204 -14.91 14.73 -5.40
CA PRO A 204 -14.15 13.56 -4.95
C PRO A 204 -15.04 12.49 -4.31
N THR A 205 -15.21 11.38 -5.02
CA THR A 205 -15.82 10.11 -4.56
C THR A 205 -14.72 9.06 -4.30
N SER A 206 -15.04 8.00 -3.54
CA SER A 206 -14.14 6.86 -3.33
C SER A 206 -13.56 6.34 -4.66
N ARG A 207 -14.40 6.15 -5.67
CA ARG A 207 -14.01 5.74 -7.02
C ARG A 207 -13.05 6.71 -7.71
N SER A 208 -13.35 8.01 -7.69
CA SER A 208 -12.46 9.01 -8.32
C SER A 208 -11.07 9.05 -7.68
N LEU A 209 -11.00 8.82 -6.36
CA LEU A 209 -9.74 8.73 -5.62
C LEU A 209 -8.98 7.45 -5.99
N LEU A 210 -9.67 6.30 -6.05
CA LEU A 210 -9.07 5.04 -6.52
C LEU A 210 -8.41 5.20 -7.89
N LEU A 211 -9.15 5.78 -8.84
CA LEU A 211 -8.68 6.04 -10.19
C LEU A 211 -7.45 6.95 -10.18
N SER A 212 -7.51 8.07 -9.45
CA SER A 212 -6.39 9.01 -9.34
C SER A 212 -5.14 8.34 -8.79
N GLU A 213 -5.26 7.55 -7.74
CA GLU A 213 -4.12 6.82 -7.18
C GLU A 213 -3.57 5.79 -8.17
N ALA A 214 -4.43 5.03 -8.86
CA ALA A 214 -4.02 4.02 -9.85
C ALA A 214 -3.21 4.62 -11.00
N LEU A 215 -3.61 5.79 -11.50
CA LEU A 215 -2.89 6.50 -12.55
C LEU A 215 -1.56 7.10 -12.08
N LYS A 216 -1.43 7.46 -10.80
CA LYS A 216 -0.13 7.87 -10.23
C LYS A 216 0.85 6.71 -10.18
N GLN A 217 0.39 5.56 -9.65
CA GLN A 217 1.21 4.36 -9.53
C GLN A 217 0.29 3.14 -9.40
N PRO A 218 0.45 2.07 -10.19
CA PRO A 218 -0.37 0.87 -10.05
C PRO A 218 -0.06 0.12 -8.76
N ILE A 219 -1.05 -0.62 -8.23
CA ILE A 219 -1.00 -1.33 -6.94
C ILE A 219 0.26 -2.21 -6.83
N CYS A 220 0.59 -2.95 -7.88
CA CYS A 220 1.75 -3.88 -7.87
C CYS A 220 3.11 -3.18 -7.69
N LYS A 221 3.17 -1.85 -7.85
CA LYS A 221 4.38 -1.05 -7.69
C LYS A 221 4.38 -0.24 -6.39
N ARG A 222 3.34 -0.31 -5.56
CA ARG A 222 3.23 0.46 -4.32
C ARG A 222 3.78 -0.31 -3.13
N LEU A 223 4.26 0.43 -2.13
CA LEU A 223 4.63 -0.15 -0.83
C LEU A 223 3.36 -0.41 -0.02
N ALA A 224 3.14 -1.67 0.35
CA ALA A 224 1.89 -2.14 0.97
C ALA A 224 1.45 -1.29 2.16
N ARG A 225 2.37 -0.89 3.04
CA ARG A 225 2.01 -0.11 4.24
C ARG A 225 1.61 1.34 3.94
N ILE A 226 2.22 1.95 2.92
CA ILE A 226 1.85 3.30 2.46
C ILE A 226 0.51 3.22 1.72
N ASP A 227 0.35 2.22 0.84
CA ASP A 227 -0.91 1.99 0.12
C ASP A 227 -2.07 1.74 1.07
N ALA A 228 -1.88 0.90 2.10
CA ALA A 228 -2.88 0.63 3.12
C ALA A 228 -3.40 1.89 3.80
N ARG A 229 -2.51 2.86 4.09
CA ARG A 229 -2.92 4.14 4.70
C ARG A 229 -3.81 4.95 3.77
N ILE A 230 -3.47 5.02 2.48
CA ILE A 230 -4.24 5.74 1.46
C ILE A 230 -5.58 5.03 1.24
N PHE A 231 -5.55 3.72 1.03
CA PHE A 231 -6.72 2.92 0.75
C PHE A 231 -7.71 2.90 1.92
N LEU A 232 -7.24 2.90 3.17
CA LEU A 232 -8.11 2.98 4.35
C LEU A 232 -8.99 4.24 4.34
N SER A 233 -8.44 5.39 3.92
CA SER A 233 -9.23 6.62 3.76
C SER A 233 -10.25 6.52 2.63
N ILE A 234 -9.88 5.86 1.52
CA ILE A 234 -10.76 5.67 0.37
C ILE A 234 -11.88 4.67 0.68
N TYR A 235 -11.55 3.56 1.31
CA TYR A 235 -12.48 2.49 1.70
C TYR A 235 -13.52 3.00 2.71
N GLN A 236 -13.12 3.87 3.63
CA GLN A 236 -14.05 4.52 4.54
C GLN A 236 -15.09 5.43 3.84
N LEU A 237 -14.76 5.99 2.68
CA LEU A 237 -15.67 6.83 1.90
C LEU A 237 -16.63 6.01 1.03
N ASP A 238 -16.37 4.73 0.84
CA ASP A 238 -17.24 3.84 0.08
C ASP A 238 -18.48 3.51 0.90
N GLU A 239 -19.68 3.69 0.36
CA GLU A 239 -20.93 3.43 1.11
C GLU A 239 -21.17 1.93 1.33
N SER A 240 -20.57 1.07 0.51
CA SER A 240 -20.72 -0.38 0.57
C SER A 240 -19.65 -1.09 1.41
N HIS A 241 -18.76 -0.33 2.09
CA HIS A 241 -17.64 -0.93 2.81
C HIS A 241 -18.10 -1.87 3.93
N ASP A 242 -17.32 -2.93 4.16
CA ASP A 242 -17.53 -3.81 5.31
C ASP A 242 -17.03 -3.13 6.58
N THR A 243 -17.96 -2.85 7.48
CA THR A 243 -17.69 -2.12 8.73
C THR A 243 -16.79 -2.91 9.69
N THR A 244 -16.88 -4.25 9.68
CA THR A 244 -16.06 -5.12 10.52
C THR A 244 -14.61 -5.09 10.06
N LEU A 245 -14.39 -5.27 8.76
CA LEU A 245 -13.08 -5.21 8.12
C LEU A 245 -12.45 -3.83 8.26
N LEU A 246 -13.20 -2.75 8.03
CA LEU A 246 -12.68 -1.39 8.21
C LEU A 246 -12.23 -1.14 9.65
N LYS A 247 -13.04 -1.58 10.63
CA LYS A 247 -12.71 -1.43 12.06
C LYS A 247 -11.48 -2.24 12.43
N PHE A 248 -11.41 -3.48 11.96
CA PHE A 248 -10.24 -4.35 12.13
C PHE A 248 -8.97 -3.69 11.56
N ALA A 249 -9.01 -3.23 10.31
CA ALA A 249 -7.87 -2.62 9.64
C ALA A 249 -7.38 -1.35 10.32
N LYS A 250 -8.29 -0.49 10.81
CA LYS A 250 -7.93 0.71 11.59
C LYS A 250 -7.22 0.36 12.88
N LEU A 251 -7.77 -0.60 13.62
CA LEU A 251 -7.22 -1.02 14.90
C LEU A 251 -5.84 -1.66 14.72
N ASP A 252 -5.72 -2.56 13.74
CA ASP A 252 -4.46 -3.19 13.36
C ASP A 252 -3.42 -2.14 12.93
N PHE A 253 -3.82 -1.18 12.08
CA PHE A 253 -2.93 -0.13 11.63
C PHE A 253 -2.35 0.66 12.81
N ASN A 254 -3.19 1.06 13.75
CA ASN A 254 -2.78 1.83 14.92
C ASN A 254 -1.91 1.01 15.89
N LEU A 255 -2.24 -0.27 16.12
CA LEU A 255 -1.43 -1.16 16.96
C LEU A 255 -0.03 -1.35 16.39
N LEU A 256 0.08 -1.59 15.09
CA LEU A 256 1.38 -1.71 14.42
C LEU A 256 2.13 -0.36 14.39
N GLN A 257 1.42 0.75 14.28
CA GLN A 257 2.04 2.09 14.38
C GLN A 257 2.64 2.33 15.77
N LYS A 258 1.95 1.95 16.86
CA LYS A 258 2.50 2.01 18.22
C LYS A 258 3.77 1.17 18.35
N GLN A 259 3.78 -0.02 17.77
CA GLN A 259 4.96 -0.88 17.75
C GLN A 259 6.13 -0.20 17.03
N HIS A 260 5.91 0.36 15.84
CA HIS A 260 6.95 1.10 15.10
C HIS A 260 7.45 2.33 15.87
N GLN A 261 6.57 3.05 16.59
CA GLN A 261 6.97 4.20 17.41
C GLN A 261 7.92 3.79 18.54
N LYS A 262 7.63 2.67 19.21
CA LYS A 262 8.49 2.10 20.24
C LYS A 262 9.85 1.65 19.70
N GLU A 263 9.85 1.00 18.54
CA GLU A 263 11.08 0.58 17.84
C GLU A 263 11.92 1.79 17.45
N LEU A 264 11.29 2.84 16.89
CA LEU A 264 11.97 4.10 16.56
C LEU A 264 12.55 4.77 17.79
N GLY A 265 11.81 4.87 18.89
CA GLY A 265 12.33 5.44 20.13
C GLY A 265 13.52 4.67 20.70
N SER A 266 13.64 3.37 20.41
CA SER A 266 14.80 2.58 20.83
C SER A 266 16.02 2.76 19.90
N LEU A 267 15.81 3.26 18.68
CA LEU A 267 16.83 3.43 17.64
C LEU A 267 17.39 4.85 17.57
N THR A 268 16.55 5.85 17.82
CA THR A 268 16.91 7.27 17.90
C THR A 268 17.28 7.64 19.31
#